data_AF-A0A2H6HFE8-F1
#
_entry.id   AF-A0A2H6HFE8-F1
#
_cell.length_a   1.000
_cell.length_b   1.000
_cell.length_c   1.000
_cell.angle_alpha   90.00
_cell.angle_beta   90.00
_cell.angle_gamma   90.00
#
_symmetry.space_group_name_H-M   'P 1'
#
loop_
_entity.id
_entity.type
_entity.pdbx_description
1 polymer ?
#
loop_
_entity_poly.entity_id
_entity_poly.type
_entity_poly.pdbx_seq_one_letter_code
_entity_poly.pdbx_strand_id
1 'polypeptide(L)' 'MGNAVARNRVKRRIRAAIAQIPLREDTSYIVIAGAAVLTVEFEQLVDWLYTGTGVSRDRNEEER' A
#
# COMPACT_ATOMS: atom_id res chain seq x y z
N MET A 1 3.81 14.12 -10.05
CA MET A 1 2.64 13.70 -10.87
C MET A 1 1.82 14.92 -11.30
N GLY A 2 1.80 15.23 -12.60
CA GLY A 2 1.16 16.45 -13.13
C GLY A 2 -0.37 16.43 -13.20
N ASN A 3 -1.00 15.26 -13.38
CA ASN A 3 -2.45 15.14 -13.57
C ASN A 3 -3.21 14.89 -12.25
N ALA A 4 -4.25 15.69 -11.97
CA ALA A 4 -5.12 15.55 -10.79
C ALA A 4 -5.82 14.19 -10.72
N VAL A 5 -6.25 13.65 -11.86
CA VAL A 5 -6.87 12.33 -11.96
C VAL A 5 -5.89 11.23 -11.56
N ALA A 6 -4.66 11.30 -12.06
CA ALA A 6 -3.60 10.34 -11.70
C ALA A 6 -3.30 10.40 -10.19
N ARG A 7 -3.18 11.59 -9.62
CA ARG A 7 -3.01 11.76 -8.15
C ARG A 7 -4.18 11.16 -7.37
N ASN A 8 -5.41 11.36 -7.81
CA ASN A 8 -6.58 10.80 -7.13
C ASN A 8 -6.63 9.27 -7.24
N ARG A 9 -6.28 8.72 -8.41
CA ARG A 9 -6.17 7.26 -8.60
C ARG A 9 -5.15 6.65 -7.66
N VAL A 10 -3.99 7.30 -7.50
CA VAL A 10 -2.92 6.87 -6.57
C VAL A 10 -3.40 6.91 -5.12
N LYS A 11 -4.03 8.01 -4.70
CA LYS A 11 -4.59 8.10 -3.34
C LYS A 11 -5.61 6.99 -3.05
N ARG A 12 -6.48 6.68 -4.02
CA ARG A 12 -7.47 5.59 -3.88
C ARG A 12 -6.80 4.22 -3.79
N ARG A 13 -5.82 3.95 -4.66
CA ARG A 13 -5.08 2.68 -4.67
C ARG A 13 -4.31 2.46 -3.37
N ILE A 14 -3.63 3.48 -2.86
CA ILE A 14 -2.92 3.42 -1.58
C ILE A 14 -3.89 3.19 -0.42
N ARG A 15 -5.01 3.92 -0.37
CA ARG A 15 -6.01 3.71 0.69
C ARG A 15 -6.56 2.29 0.69
N ALA A 16 -6.86 1.74 -0.48
CA ALA A 16 -7.32 0.37 -0.61
C ALA A 16 -6.27 -0.64 -0.13
N ALA A 17 -4.99 -0.43 -0.46
CA ALA A 17 -3.91 -1.32 -0.01
C ALA A 17 -3.66 -1.20 1.50
N ILE A 18 -3.67 0.02 2.07
CA ILE A 18 -3.53 0.23 3.52
C ILE A 18 -4.65 -0.46 4.30
N ALA A 19 -5.87 -0.49 3.77
CA ALA A 19 -7.00 -1.16 4.42
C ALA A 19 -6.79 -2.69 4.61
N GLN A 20 -5.84 -3.29 3.88
CA GLN A 20 -5.46 -4.70 4.01
C GLN A 20 -4.38 -4.95 5.07
N ILE A 21 -3.88 -3.90 5.73
CA ILE A 21 -2.73 -3.97 6.63
C ILE A 21 -3.19 -3.65 8.06
N PRO A 22 -2.96 -4.54 9.04
CA PRO A 22 -3.22 -4.25 10.44
C PRO A 22 -2.13 -3.29 10.97
N LEU A 23 -2.31 -1.99 10.73
CA LEU A 23 -1.39 -0.95 11.20
C LEU A 23 -1.31 -0.95 12.73
N ARG A 24 -0.13 -0.64 13.25
CA ARG A 24 0.06 -0.45 14.70
C ARG A 24 -0.75 0.74 15.20
N GLU A 25 -1.44 0.54 16.31
CA GLU A 25 -2.11 1.60 17.06
C GLU A 25 -1.10 2.67 17.52
N ASP A 26 -1.59 3.87 17.81
CA ASP A 26 -0.80 5.03 18.27
C ASP A 26 0.39 5.43 17.37
N THR A 27 0.39 4.98 16.11
CA THR A 27 1.44 5.27 15.14
C THR A 27 0.88 6.05 13.95
N SER A 28 1.52 7.16 13.61
CA SER A 28 1.18 7.96 12.42
C SER A 28 2.07 7.58 11.23
N TYR A 29 1.46 7.33 10.08
CA TYR A 29 2.16 6.98 8.85
C TYR A 29 1.98 8.05 7.79
N ILE A 30 3.08 8.45 7.14
CA ILE A 30 3.07 9.32 5.96
C ILE A 30 3.55 8.51 4.77
N VAL A 31 2.72 8.40 3.73
CA VAL A 31 3.07 7.68 2.50
C VAL A 31 3.34 8.67 1.37
N ILE A 32 4.55 8.62 0.83
CA ILE A 32 4.96 9.42 -0.33
C ILE A 32 4.94 8.52 -1.56
N ALA A 33 4.02 8.79 -2.48
CA ALA A 33 3.79 7.95 -3.65
C ALA A 33 4.67 8.37 -4.85
N GLY A 34 5.47 7.44 -5.35
CA GLY A 34 6.16 7.57 -6.64
C GLY A 34 5.26 7.24 -7.84
N ALA A 35 5.78 7.46 -9.05
CA ALA A 35 5.06 7.18 -10.31
C ALA A 35 4.65 5.71 -10.46
N ALA A 36 5.48 4.78 -9.97
CA ALA A 36 5.27 3.34 -10.06
C ALA A 36 3.95 2.86 -9.42
N VAL A 37 3.40 3.59 -8.43
CA VAL A 37 2.14 3.23 -7.77
C VAL A 37 0.96 3.16 -8.73
N LEU A 38 1.03 3.85 -9.87
CA LEU A 38 -0.04 3.80 -10.88
C LEU A 38 -0.14 2.45 -11.60
N THR A 39 0.99 1.76 -11.76
CA THR A 39 1.12 0.62 -12.68
C THR A 39 1.56 -0.66 -12.00
N VAL A 40 2.19 -0.58 -10.83
CA VAL A 40 2.58 -1.77 -10.05
C VAL A 40 1.35 -2.59 -9.70
N GLU A 41 1.50 -3.91 -9.70
CA GLU A 41 0.44 -4.83 -9.27
C GLU A 41 -0.03 -4.52 -7.85
N PHE A 42 -1.31 -4.77 -7.58
CA PHE A 42 -1.91 -4.36 -6.31
C PHE A 42 -1.30 -5.11 -5.13
N GLU A 43 -1.10 -6.42 -5.26
CA GLU A 43 -0.44 -7.23 -4.24
C GLU A 43 0.99 -6.76 -3.95
N GLN A 44 1.73 -6.40 -5.00
CA GLN A 44 3.07 -5.87 -4.85
C GLN A 44 3.08 -4.50 -4.12
N LEU A 45 2.07 -3.66 -4.33
CA LEU A 45 1.88 -2.43 -3.56
C LEU A 45 1.58 -2.72 -2.08
N VAL A 46 0.75 -3.73 -1.80
CA VAL A 46 0.46 -4.18 -0.43
C VAL A 46 1.77 -4.65 0.24
N ASP A 47 2.60 -5.43 -0.45
CA ASP A 47 3.92 -5.87 0.06
C ASP A 47 4.87 -4.72 0.37
N TRP A 48 4.93 -3.71 -0.50
CA TRP A 48 5.73 -2.50 -0.23
C TRP A 48 5.26 -1.79 1.03
N LEU A 49 3.94 -1.72 1.26
CA LEU A 49 3.38 -1.08 2.43
C LEU A 49 3.62 -1.91 3.71
N TYR A 50 3.51 -3.24 3.67
CA TYR A 50 3.91 -4.11 4.78
C TYR A 50 5.38 -3.90 5.17
N THR A 51 6.26 -3.83 4.17
CA THR A 51 7.69 -3.56 4.37
C THR A 51 7.90 -2.18 5.01
N GLY A 52 7.21 -1.15 4.51
CA GLY A 52 7.33 0.22 5.02
C GLY A 52 6.73 0.45 6.41
N THR A 53 5.69 -0.30 6.78
CA THR A 53 5.05 -0.19 8.11
C THR A 53 5.76 -1.06 9.16
N GLY A 54 6.58 -2.02 8.74
CA GLY A 54 7.24 -2.98 9.64
C GLY A 54 6.26 -3.96 10.28
N VAL A 55 5.07 -4.11 9.70
CA VAL A 55 4.09 -5.14 10.08
C VAL A 55 4.43 -6.41 9.32
N SER A 56 4.42 -7.56 9.99
CA SER A 56 4.64 -8.84 9.33
C SER A 56 3.39 -9.26 8.56
N ARG A 57 3.56 -9.62 7.28
CA ARG A 57 2.51 -10.28 6.50
C ARG A 57 2.60 -11.78 6.76
N ASP A 58 1.63 -12.33 7.49
CA ASP A 58 1.51 -13.79 7.64
C ASP A 58 1.08 -14.39 6.30
N ARG A 59 2.07 -14.84 5.51
CA ARG A 59 1.84 -15.60 4.27
C ARG A 59 1.68 -17.08 4.61
N ASN A 60 0.65 -17.42 5.36
CA ASN A 60 0.30 -18.80 5.66
C ASN A 60 -1.11 -19.09 5.17
N GLU A 61 -1.36 -19.14 3.86
CA GLU A 61 -2.64 -19.65 3.34
C GLU A 61 -2.69 -20.13 1.88
N GLU A 62 -1.56 -20.30 1.16
CA GLU A 62 -1.60 -20.78 -0.25
C GLU A 62 -0.88 -22.12 -0.51
N GLU A 63 -0.69 -22.96 0.52
CA GLU A 63 -0.36 -24.38 0.33
C GLU A 63 -1.40 -25.28 1.02
N ARG A 64 -2.62 -25.35 0.47
CA ARG A 64 -3.57 -26.46 0.69
C ARG A 64 -4.36 -26.78 -0.57
#